data_AF-A0A9W8YBQ9-F1
#
_entry.id   AF-A0A9W8YBQ9-F1
#
_cell.length_a   1.000
_cell.length_b   1.000
_cell.length_c   1.000
_cell.angle_alpha   90.00
_cell.angle_beta   90.00
_cell.angle_gamma   90.00
#
_symmetry.space_group_name_H-M   'P 1'
#
loop_
_entity.id
_entity.type
_entity.pdbx_description
1 polymer ?
#
loop_
_entity_poly.entity_id
_entity_poly.type
_entity_poly.pdbx_seq_one_letter_code
_entity_poly.pdbx_strand_id
1 'polypeptide(L)'
;MAEPDRLCDYQAMFLIEVHSHYRARRAAKTLSSRFEKVYHKSTEDFRSVTSKIADVVYPPENATLDQWVQWIELATWQRLLLSCYVLETQQAILLAREPVPSLIQETGLDLPVPTHCSVWDATDPTEWAFAAHRFSHSPRYVYEVTADLTVPPFDSFQSSVLLAAHCNRIDSPAPYTSSSTRLDIEHLLDTSPITTRQLLTTKLVQVTPIRALLAVSGESWILSEKVPSAQDFTAMKTTLRGWLLQLWSTSATKASTVAIKEALKLSIDILQNALKEQQNSITLDWGTGMGIYFAALVLWAITTTANTRIKGPQKTTQQPLRPQSQSPLPFATGSSPSVAPTPIQLLNQFPRHPPSVTSSPTQPHNIGPLQSRETSPASPPSIDCNTLLSHAQITINTITFLSTALLDFGSSDSLAQLPLNLARCQTGCISLLLWVKLRLRGVSLEDQSGMADAWTARPGEGLGELLDGVTGSLERILGKGWSGWGI
;
A
#
# COMPACT_ATOMS: atom_id res chain seq x y z
N MET A 1 16.83 6.10 -40.00
CA MET A 1 16.57 4.79 -39.39
C MET A 1 16.92 4.94 -37.92
N ALA A 2 16.01 4.68 -37.00
CA ALA A 2 16.35 4.65 -35.57
C ALA A 2 17.25 3.43 -35.33
N GLU A 3 18.29 3.58 -34.50
CA GLU A 3 19.10 2.43 -34.07
C GLU A 3 18.18 1.37 -33.44
N PRO A 4 18.44 0.07 -33.66
CA PRO A 4 17.69 -0.98 -32.98
C PRO A 4 17.85 -0.82 -31.47
N ASP A 5 16.73 -0.73 -30.74
CA ASP A 5 16.71 -0.62 -29.29
C ASP A 5 17.51 -1.79 -28.68
N ARG A 6 18.51 -1.48 -27.85
CA ARG A 6 19.36 -2.50 -27.22
C ARG A 6 18.63 -3.09 -26.02
N LEU A 7 18.95 -4.33 -25.66
CA LEU A 7 18.37 -4.99 -24.47
C LEU A 7 18.58 -4.18 -23.18
N CYS A 8 19.75 -3.54 -23.04
CA CYS A 8 20.04 -2.66 -21.91
C CYS A 8 19.14 -1.42 -21.84
N ASP A 9 18.64 -0.92 -22.98
CA ASP A 9 17.74 0.22 -23.02
C ASP A 9 16.38 -0.18 -22.41
N TYR A 10 15.90 -1.39 -22.70
CA TYR A 10 14.68 -1.92 -22.10
C TYR A 10 14.82 -2.17 -20.60
N GLN A 11 15.97 -2.70 -20.15
CA GLN A 11 16.27 -2.84 -18.71
C GLN A 11 16.29 -1.47 -18.01
N ALA A 12 16.91 -0.46 -18.62
CA ALA A 12 16.93 0.89 -18.08
C ALA A 12 15.52 1.51 -18.03
N MET A 13 14.70 1.33 -19.06
CA MET A 13 13.30 1.77 -19.06
C MET A 13 12.50 1.13 -17.93
N PHE A 14 12.66 -0.18 -17.70
CA PHE A 14 12.03 -0.88 -16.58
C PHE A 14 12.45 -0.28 -15.23
N LEU A 15 13.75 -0.07 -15.00
CA LEU A 15 14.25 0.50 -13.76
C LEU A 15 13.74 1.94 -13.53
N ILE A 16 13.70 2.75 -14.58
CA ILE A 16 13.11 4.09 -14.51
C ILE A 16 11.64 4.02 -14.10
N GLU A 17 10.88 3.06 -14.63
CA GLU A 17 9.48 2.84 -14.23
C GLU A 17 9.35 2.52 -12.74
N VAL A 18 10.14 1.56 -12.23
CA VAL A 18 10.18 1.20 -10.80
C VAL A 18 10.48 2.44 -9.95
N HIS A 19 11.52 3.19 -10.31
CA HIS A 19 11.89 4.42 -9.61
C HIS A 19 10.77 5.47 -9.65
N SER A 20 10.06 5.59 -10.77
CA SER A 20 8.97 6.55 -10.94
C SER A 20 7.79 6.32 -10.00
N HIS A 21 7.58 5.07 -9.56
CA HIS A 21 6.50 4.72 -8.65
C HIS A 21 6.89 4.86 -7.19
N TYR A 22 8.11 4.48 -6.83
CA TYR A 22 8.49 4.36 -5.42
C TYR A 22 9.38 5.49 -4.90
N ARG A 23 10.12 6.20 -5.75
CA ARG A 23 11.10 7.22 -5.32
C ARG A 23 11.01 8.56 -6.05
N ALA A 24 10.21 8.69 -7.10
CA ALA A 24 10.09 9.97 -7.78
C ALA A 24 9.45 11.04 -6.88
N ARG A 25 9.86 12.29 -7.10
CA ARG A 25 9.21 13.48 -6.49
C ARG A 25 7.73 13.64 -6.87
N ARG A 26 7.31 12.95 -7.94
CA ARG A 26 5.92 12.79 -8.35
C ARG A 26 5.72 11.33 -8.73
N ALA A 27 5.05 10.57 -7.88
CA ALA A 27 4.69 9.19 -8.11
C ALA A 27 3.79 9.12 -9.35
N ALA A 28 4.25 8.39 -10.36
CA ALA A 28 3.44 8.11 -11.54
C ALA A 28 2.17 7.38 -11.11
N LYS A 29 0.99 7.75 -11.65
CA LYS A 29 -0.32 7.18 -11.27
C LYS A 29 -0.70 5.94 -12.06
N THR A 30 -0.14 5.80 -13.25
CA THR A 30 -0.32 4.68 -14.17
C THR A 30 1.04 4.26 -14.66
N LEU A 31 1.12 3.03 -15.19
CA LEU A 31 2.30 2.59 -15.91
C LEU A 31 2.51 3.48 -17.16
N SER A 32 3.76 3.73 -17.53
CA SER A 32 4.07 4.58 -18.68
C SER A 32 3.92 3.84 -20.01
N SER A 33 3.61 4.58 -21.08
CA SER A 33 3.58 4.02 -22.44
C SER A 33 4.94 3.45 -22.89
N ARG A 34 6.05 3.87 -22.27
CA ARG A 34 7.37 3.27 -22.53
C ARG A 34 7.48 1.90 -21.86
N PHE A 35 7.02 1.78 -20.62
CA PHE A 35 6.92 0.50 -19.94
C PHE A 35 5.99 -0.46 -20.69
N GLU A 36 4.81 -0.02 -21.13
CA GLU A 36 3.90 -0.85 -21.91
C GLU A 36 4.57 -1.40 -23.18
N LYS A 37 5.37 -0.60 -23.89
CA LYS A 37 6.16 -1.07 -25.03
C LYS A 37 7.18 -2.14 -24.65
N VAL A 38 7.92 -1.94 -23.56
CA VAL A 38 8.87 -2.95 -23.06
C VAL A 38 8.15 -4.24 -22.73
N TYR A 39 7.03 -4.13 -22.03
CA TYR A 39 6.26 -5.26 -21.57
C TYR A 39 5.67 -6.04 -22.75
N HIS A 40 4.98 -5.36 -23.69
CA HIS A 40 4.53 -5.96 -24.94
C HIS A 40 5.67 -6.63 -25.70
N LYS A 41 6.81 -5.96 -25.85
CA LYS A 41 7.95 -6.53 -26.57
C LYS A 41 8.45 -7.82 -25.95
N SER A 42 8.53 -7.86 -24.62
CA SER A 42 8.93 -9.05 -23.87
C SER A 42 7.87 -10.18 -23.91
N THR A 43 6.60 -9.86 -24.16
CA THR A 43 5.51 -10.84 -24.30
C THR A 43 5.39 -11.47 -25.68
N GLU A 44 5.84 -10.82 -26.76
CA GLU A 44 5.62 -11.32 -28.14
C GLU A 44 6.19 -12.73 -28.38
N ASP A 45 7.35 -13.05 -27.80
CA ASP A 45 8.10 -14.28 -28.10
C ASP A 45 8.40 -15.14 -26.86
N PHE A 46 7.80 -14.88 -25.71
CA PHE A 46 8.27 -15.47 -24.44
C PHE A 46 8.23 -17.00 -24.42
N ARG A 47 7.27 -17.64 -25.11
CA ARG A 47 7.19 -19.11 -25.23
C ARG A 47 8.39 -19.66 -26.00
N SER A 48 8.74 -19.01 -27.10
CA SER A 48 9.91 -19.35 -27.91
C SER A 48 11.19 -19.15 -27.10
N VAL A 49 11.31 -18.02 -26.41
CA VAL A 49 12.45 -17.72 -25.52
C VAL A 49 12.59 -18.80 -24.45
N THR A 50 11.51 -19.14 -23.75
CA THR A 50 11.51 -20.17 -22.69
C THR A 50 11.89 -21.55 -23.23
N SER A 51 11.48 -21.89 -24.47
CA SER A 51 11.93 -23.13 -25.11
C SER A 51 13.40 -23.13 -25.44
N LYS A 52 13.89 -22.04 -26.06
CA LYS A 52 15.31 -21.92 -26.40
C LYS A 52 16.21 -21.95 -25.17
N ILE A 53 15.78 -21.38 -24.04
CA ILE A 53 16.51 -21.48 -22.77
C ILE A 53 16.68 -22.95 -22.37
N ALA A 54 15.60 -23.74 -22.42
CA ALA A 54 15.66 -25.17 -22.08
C ALA A 54 16.58 -25.94 -23.04
N ASP A 55 16.53 -25.62 -24.33
CA ASP A 55 17.35 -26.27 -25.35
C ASP A 55 18.85 -25.97 -25.16
N VAL A 56 19.20 -24.73 -24.79
CA VAL A 56 20.60 -24.32 -24.57
C VAL A 56 21.19 -24.96 -23.29
N VAL A 57 20.35 -25.28 -22.30
CA VAL A 57 20.77 -25.92 -21.04
C VAL A 57 21.06 -27.43 -21.21
N TYR A 58 20.58 -28.07 -22.29
CA TYR A 58 20.77 -29.48 -22.61
C TYR A 58 21.67 -29.62 -23.87
N PRO A 59 23.03 -29.59 -23.80
CA PRO A 59 23.85 -30.61 -23.13
C PRO A 59 25.15 -30.07 -22.45
N PRO A 60 25.34 -30.28 -21.13
CA PRO A 60 26.36 -29.57 -20.33
C PRO A 60 27.80 -30.10 -20.41
N GLU A 61 28.08 -31.18 -21.15
CA GLU A 61 29.42 -31.79 -21.16
C GLU A 61 30.48 -30.90 -21.85
N ASN A 62 30.06 -29.99 -22.73
CA ASN A 62 30.94 -29.05 -23.44
C ASN A 62 30.31 -27.65 -23.50
N ALA A 63 30.18 -26.98 -22.35
CA ALA A 63 29.65 -25.62 -22.29
C ALA A 63 30.58 -24.65 -23.05
N THR A 64 30.07 -24.05 -24.12
CA THR A 64 30.81 -23.06 -24.91
C THR A 64 30.48 -21.64 -24.47
N LEU A 65 31.42 -20.71 -24.70
CA LEU A 65 31.19 -19.27 -24.45
C LEU A 65 29.98 -18.76 -25.24
N ASP A 66 29.81 -19.20 -26.49
CA ASP A 66 28.71 -18.76 -27.36
C ASP A 66 27.34 -19.21 -26.83
N GLN A 67 27.24 -20.45 -26.33
CA GLN A 67 26.01 -20.95 -25.69
C GLN A 67 25.67 -20.17 -24.42
N TRP A 68 26.67 -19.87 -23.58
CA TRP A 68 26.46 -19.10 -22.37
C TRP A 68 26.01 -17.66 -22.68
N VAL A 69 26.65 -17.00 -23.64
CA VAL A 69 26.24 -15.64 -24.10
C VAL A 69 24.81 -15.66 -24.67
N GLN A 70 24.48 -16.66 -25.49
CA GLN A 70 23.12 -16.83 -26.02
C GLN A 70 22.11 -17.05 -24.89
N TRP A 71 22.46 -17.87 -23.89
CA TRP A 71 21.62 -18.09 -22.72
C TRP A 71 21.39 -16.82 -21.92
N ILE A 72 22.43 -16.00 -21.70
CA ILE A 72 22.32 -14.71 -20.99
C ILE A 72 21.30 -13.81 -21.67
N GLU A 73 21.35 -13.67 -23.00
CA GLU A 73 20.41 -12.84 -23.74
C GLU A 73 18.96 -13.32 -23.57
N LEU A 74 18.72 -14.63 -23.74
CA LEU A 74 17.40 -15.23 -23.60
C LEU A 74 16.87 -15.12 -22.16
N ALA A 75 17.71 -15.44 -21.17
CA ALA A 75 17.37 -15.35 -19.76
C ALA A 75 17.10 -13.90 -19.33
N THR A 76 17.81 -12.93 -19.91
CA THR A 76 17.56 -11.50 -19.66
C THR A 76 16.18 -11.09 -20.16
N TRP A 77 15.78 -11.49 -21.37
CA TRP A 77 14.43 -11.24 -21.88
C TRP A 77 13.35 -11.88 -21.00
N GLN A 78 13.55 -13.13 -20.58
CA GLN A 78 12.61 -13.82 -19.69
C GLN A 78 12.50 -13.10 -18.32
N ARG A 79 13.62 -12.72 -17.71
CA ARG A 79 13.62 -12.01 -16.42
C ARG A 79 13.01 -10.61 -16.55
N LEU A 80 13.21 -9.92 -17.66
CA LEU A 80 12.60 -8.62 -17.93
C LEU A 80 11.06 -8.74 -18.02
N LEU A 81 10.56 -9.73 -18.75
CA LEU A 81 9.12 -10.04 -18.81
C LEU A 81 8.54 -10.26 -17.40
N LEU A 82 9.19 -11.15 -16.64
CA LEU A 82 8.74 -11.51 -15.30
C LEU A 82 8.80 -10.32 -14.32
N SER A 83 9.82 -9.47 -14.46
CA SER A 83 9.92 -8.24 -13.66
C SER A 83 8.82 -7.25 -14.00
N CYS A 84 8.46 -7.11 -15.29
CA CYS A 84 7.32 -6.31 -15.72
C CYS A 84 6.00 -6.84 -15.12
N TYR A 85 5.79 -8.16 -15.18
CA TYR A 85 4.61 -8.82 -14.60
C TYR A 85 4.51 -8.61 -13.07
N VAL A 86 5.62 -8.76 -12.36
CA VAL A 86 5.69 -8.49 -10.91
C VAL A 86 5.36 -7.03 -10.62
N LEU A 87 5.94 -6.06 -11.36
CA LEU A 87 5.69 -4.63 -11.15
C LEU A 87 4.23 -4.25 -11.44
N GLU A 88 3.64 -4.78 -12.51
CA GLU A 88 2.22 -4.62 -12.84
C GLU A 88 1.34 -5.12 -11.70
N THR A 89 1.62 -6.31 -11.19
CA THR A 89 0.91 -6.91 -10.06
C THR A 89 1.02 -6.08 -8.78
N GLN A 90 2.22 -5.55 -8.50
CA GLN A 90 2.46 -4.70 -7.33
C GLN A 90 1.68 -3.37 -7.36
N GLN A 91 1.19 -2.92 -8.51
CA GLN A 91 0.38 -1.69 -8.60
C GLN A 91 -0.89 -1.78 -7.74
N ALA A 92 -1.61 -2.90 -7.83
CA ALA A 92 -2.82 -3.12 -7.04
C ALA A 92 -2.48 -3.43 -5.57
N ILE A 93 -1.45 -4.24 -5.34
CA ILE A 93 -1.11 -4.73 -3.99
C ILE A 93 -0.45 -3.64 -3.14
N LEU A 94 0.61 -3.01 -3.63
CA LEU A 94 1.45 -2.10 -2.84
C LEU A 94 1.06 -0.64 -3.02
N LEU A 95 0.48 -0.27 -4.15
CA LEU A 95 0.09 1.11 -4.46
C LEU A 95 -1.43 1.29 -4.44
N ALA A 96 -2.17 0.26 -4.03
CA ALA A 96 -3.62 0.27 -3.87
C ALA A 96 -4.38 0.80 -5.11
N ARG A 97 -3.80 0.63 -6.30
CA ARG A 97 -4.43 1.07 -7.56
C ARG A 97 -5.57 0.14 -7.93
N GLU A 98 -6.48 0.64 -8.76
CA GLU A 98 -7.49 -0.22 -9.34
C GLU A 98 -6.82 -1.27 -10.24
N PRO A 99 -7.15 -2.57 -10.07
CA PRO A 99 -6.61 -3.61 -10.93
C PRO A 99 -6.97 -3.33 -12.39
N VAL A 100 -5.95 -3.36 -13.25
CA VAL A 100 -6.13 -3.32 -14.71
C VAL A 100 -5.94 -4.75 -15.22
N PRO A 101 -6.72 -5.21 -16.21
CA PRO A 101 -6.48 -6.51 -16.85
C PRO A 101 -5.03 -6.61 -17.31
N SER A 102 -4.36 -7.69 -16.92
CA SER A 102 -2.94 -7.89 -17.23
C SER A 102 -2.76 -8.19 -18.72
N LEU A 103 -1.67 -7.70 -19.30
CA LEU A 103 -1.30 -8.04 -20.68
C LEU A 103 -1.07 -9.55 -20.90
N ILE A 104 -0.76 -10.31 -19.84
CA ILE A 104 -0.50 -11.76 -19.92
C ILE A 104 -1.77 -12.59 -19.64
N GLN A 105 -2.82 -12.01 -19.04
CA GLN A 105 -4.01 -12.76 -18.60
C GLN A 105 -4.70 -13.55 -19.73
N GLU A 106 -4.60 -13.09 -20.98
CA GLU A 106 -5.16 -13.79 -22.14
C GLU A 106 -4.47 -15.13 -22.45
N THR A 107 -3.25 -15.36 -21.96
CA THR A 107 -2.46 -16.58 -22.24
C THR A 107 -2.62 -17.69 -21.20
N GLY A 108 -3.29 -17.40 -20.07
CA GLY A 108 -3.88 -18.37 -19.13
C GLY A 108 -2.94 -19.24 -18.29
N LEU A 109 -1.84 -19.78 -18.84
CA LEU A 109 -1.05 -20.83 -18.18
C LEU A 109 0.47 -20.82 -18.45
N ASP A 110 0.96 -19.96 -19.33
CA ASP A 110 2.33 -20.10 -19.87
C ASP A 110 3.38 -19.19 -19.21
N LEU A 111 3.07 -18.54 -18.07
CA LEU A 111 4.05 -17.70 -17.39
C LEU A 111 5.28 -18.54 -16.97
N PRO A 112 6.50 -18.24 -17.44
CA PRO A 112 7.66 -19.07 -17.16
C PRO A 112 8.15 -18.92 -15.71
N VAL A 113 8.74 -19.96 -15.16
CA VAL A 113 9.55 -19.86 -13.93
C VAL A 113 10.97 -19.47 -14.34
N PRO A 114 11.55 -18.40 -13.75
CA PRO A 114 12.92 -18.03 -14.07
C PRO A 114 13.88 -19.09 -13.55
N THR A 115 15.04 -19.23 -14.18
CA THR A 115 16.11 -20.09 -13.67
C THR A 115 16.60 -19.61 -12.30
N HIS A 116 17.02 -20.56 -11.46
CA HIS A 116 17.54 -20.31 -10.12
C HIS A 116 18.69 -19.28 -10.13
N CYS A 117 18.81 -18.48 -9.07
CA CYS A 117 19.79 -17.39 -8.98
C CYS A 117 21.23 -17.87 -9.21
N SER A 118 21.62 -19.05 -8.73
CA SER A 118 22.96 -19.61 -8.98
C SER A 118 23.29 -19.83 -10.47
N VAL A 119 22.29 -20.05 -11.32
CA VAL A 119 22.50 -20.18 -12.77
C VAL A 119 22.74 -18.80 -13.39
N TRP A 120 22.06 -17.78 -12.86
CA TRP A 120 22.16 -16.40 -13.30
C TRP A 120 23.40 -15.68 -12.80
N ASP A 121 23.81 -15.95 -11.57
CA ASP A 121 24.96 -15.32 -10.90
C ASP A 121 26.29 -15.99 -11.29
N ALA A 122 26.24 -17.04 -12.11
CA ALA A 122 27.42 -17.71 -12.63
C ALA A 122 28.34 -16.72 -13.37
N THR A 123 29.63 -16.81 -13.10
CA THR A 123 30.64 -15.87 -13.59
C THR A 123 31.40 -16.35 -14.82
N ASP A 124 31.24 -17.63 -15.17
CA ASP A 124 31.83 -18.26 -16.35
C ASP A 124 30.94 -19.40 -16.91
N PRO A 125 31.17 -19.87 -18.15
CA PRO A 125 30.37 -20.93 -18.76
C PRO A 125 30.37 -22.27 -17.99
N THR A 126 31.45 -22.57 -17.27
CA THR A 126 31.60 -23.83 -16.53
C THR A 126 30.73 -23.80 -15.28
N GLU A 127 30.79 -22.70 -14.52
CA GLU A 127 29.92 -22.47 -13.36
C GLU A 127 28.44 -22.48 -13.77
N TRP A 128 28.12 -21.81 -14.88
CA TRP A 128 26.77 -21.79 -15.44
C TRP A 128 26.24 -23.18 -15.76
N ALA A 129 27.02 -23.99 -16.49
CA ALA A 129 26.61 -25.35 -16.86
C ALA A 129 26.43 -26.26 -15.65
N PHE A 130 27.34 -26.16 -14.66
CA PHE A 130 27.23 -26.91 -13.41
C PHE A 130 25.95 -26.53 -12.64
N ALA A 131 25.68 -25.23 -12.49
CA ALA A 131 24.48 -24.75 -11.83
C ALA A 131 23.21 -25.14 -12.60
N ALA A 132 23.20 -24.99 -13.92
CA ALA A 132 22.06 -25.35 -14.76
C ALA A 132 21.73 -26.85 -14.66
N HIS A 133 22.76 -27.71 -14.61
CA HIS A 133 22.58 -29.14 -14.39
C HIS A 133 21.95 -29.45 -13.03
N ARG A 134 22.43 -28.79 -11.95
CA ARG A 134 21.89 -28.93 -10.59
C ARG A 134 20.40 -28.60 -10.49
N PHE A 135 19.93 -27.65 -11.29
CA PHE A 135 18.54 -27.17 -11.28
C PHE A 135 17.71 -27.63 -12.50
N SER A 136 18.16 -28.66 -13.22
CA SER A 136 17.51 -29.17 -14.44
C SER A 136 16.09 -29.70 -14.25
N HIS A 137 15.73 -30.09 -13.03
CA HIS A 137 14.38 -30.56 -12.67
C HIS A 137 13.44 -29.45 -12.16
N SER A 138 13.82 -28.18 -12.31
CA SER A 138 12.95 -27.08 -11.91
C SER A 138 11.72 -27.01 -12.82
N PRO A 139 10.54 -26.66 -12.28
CA PRO A 139 9.35 -26.39 -13.09
C PRO A 139 9.63 -25.34 -14.15
N ARG A 140 9.03 -25.49 -15.32
CA ARG A 140 9.25 -24.59 -16.46
C ARG A 140 8.23 -23.45 -16.44
N TYR A 141 7.01 -23.72 -15.98
CA TYR A 141 5.93 -22.75 -15.90
C TYR A 141 5.39 -22.62 -14.49
N VAL A 142 4.96 -21.41 -14.14
CA VAL A 142 4.54 -21.07 -12.77
C VAL A 142 3.38 -21.94 -12.32
N TYR A 143 2.43 -22.24 -13.20
CA TYR A 143 1.27 -23.06 -12.87
C TYR A 143 1.55 -24.58 -12.81
N GLU A 144 2.78 -25.02 -13.10
CA GLU A 144 3.24 -26.38 -12.80
C GLU A 144 3.63 -26.52 -11.31
N VAL A 145 3.85 -25.40 -10.62
CA VAL A 145 4.20 -25.39 -9.20
C VAL A 145 2.93 -25.64 -8.37
N THR A 146 2.80 -26.88 -7.89
CA THR A 146 1.74 -27.30 -6.97
C THR A 146 2.30 -27.56 -5.58
N ALA A 147 1.41 -27.70 -4.59
CA ALA A 147 1.81 -27.96 -3.22
C ALA A 147 2.46 -29.34 -3.00
N ASP A 148 2.18 -30.29 -3.89
CA ASP A 148 2.75 -31.64 -3.83
C ASP A 148 4.17 -31.70 -4.42
N LEU A 149 4.66 -30.58 -4.98
CA LEU A 149 5.96 -30.54 -5.63
C LEU A 149 7.09 -30.66 -4.61
N THR A 150 7.85 -31.75 -4.69
CA THR A 150 9.01 -31.99 -3.84
C THR A 150 10.28 -31.38 -4.46
N VAL A 151 10.41 -30.06 -4.39
CA VAL A 151 11.63 -29.33 -4.80
C VAL A 151 12.22 -28.57 -3.63
N PRO A 152 13.53 -28.23 -3.66
CA PRO A 152 14.08 -27.24 -2.75
C PRO A 152 13.28 -25.92 -2.83
N PRO A 153 13.25 -25.12 -1.76
CA PRO A 153 12.62 -23.81 -1.80
C PRO A 153 13.17 -22.97 -2.96
N PHE A 154 12.28 -22.29 -3.66
CA PHE A 154 12.59 -21.34 -4.71
C PHE A 154 13.42 -20.18 -4.16
N ASP A 155 14.21 -19.53 -5.01
CA ASP A 155 14.92 -18.31 -4.63
C ASP A 155 13.98 -17.09 -4.50
N SER A 156 14.51 -15.96 -4.05
CA SER A 156 13.70 -14.74 -3.81
C SER A 156 13.03 -14.20 -5.07
N PHE A 157 13.68 -14.26 -6.24
CA PHE A 157 13.10 -13.76 -7.48
C PHE A 157 12.03 -14.72 -8.01
N GLN A 158 12.32 -16.02 -8.01
CA GLN A 158 11.33 -17.06 -8.33
C GLN A 158 10.10 -16.95 -7.41
N SER A 159 10.32 -16.78 -6.11
CA SER A 159 9.24 -16.60 -5.12
C SER A 159 8.42 -15.33 -5.39
N SER A 160 9.05 -14.23 -5.78
CA SER A 160 8.35 -12.99 -6.15
C SER A 160 7.41 -13.21 -7.34
N VAL A 161 7.85 -13.98 -8.34
CA VAL A 161 7.04 -14.34 -9.52
C VAL A 161 5.87 -15.24 -9.12
N LEU A 162 6.11 -16.26 -8.30
CA LEU A 162 5.07 -17.16 -7.80
C LEU A 162 4.02 -16.40 -6.97
N LEU A 163 4.46 -15.52 -6.07
CA LEU A 163 3.58 -14.65 -5.31
C LEU A 163 2.72 -13.78 -6.24
N ALA A 164 3.33 -13.14 -7.24
CA ALA A 164 2.60 -12.31 -8.19
C ALA A 164 1.57 -13.13 -8.99
N ALA A 165 1.91 -14.35 -9.41
CA ALA A 165 1.02 -15.19 -10.21
C ALA A 165 -0.14 -15.80 -9.42
N HIS A 166 0.12 -16.29 -8.21
CA HIS A 166 -0.88 -17.00 -7.41
C HIS A 166 -1.72 -16.06 -6.54
N CYS A 167 -1.17 -14.91 -6.13
CA CYS A 167 -1.90 -14.01 -5.23
C CYS A 167 -2.70 -12.91 -5.94
N ASN A 168 -2.39 -12.60 -7.20
CA ASN A 168 -3.00 -11.50 -7.94
C ASN A 168 -4.23 -11.91 -8.77
N ARG A 169 -4.74 -13.14 -8.59
CA ARG A 169 -6.08 -13.52 -9.08
C ARG A 169 -7.18 -12.88 -8.24
N ILE A 170 -7.12 -11.55 -8.10
CA ILE A 170 -8.17 -10.73 -7.52
C ILE A 170 -9.22 -10.54 -8.62
N ASP A 171 -9.83 -11.63 -9.07
CA ASP A 171 -10.98 -11.58 -9.98
C ASP A 171 -12.23 -11.04 -9.27
N SER A 172 -12.15 -10.89 -7.93
CA SER A 172 -13.20 -10.32 -7.09
C SER A 172 -12.87 -8.87 -6.71
N PRO A 173 -13.77 -7.90 -6.96
CA PRO A 173 -13.59 -6.52 -6.54
C PRO A 173 -13.58 -6.33 -5.00
N ALA A 174 -13.92 -7.38 -4.24
CA ALA A 174 -13.93 -7.38 -2.78
C ALA A 174 -13.29 -8.68 -2.22
N PRO A 175 -11.96 -8.87 -2.37
CA PRO A 175 -11.30 -10.12 -1.99
C PRO A 175 -11.45 -10.46 -0.50
N TYR A 176 -11.59 -9.43 0.36
CA TYR A 176 -11.79 -9.57 1.80
C TYR A 176 -13.16 -10.16 2.18
N THR A 177 -14.08 -10.33 1.23
CA THR A 177 -15.39 -10.96 1.45
C THR A 177 -15.40 -12.44 1.12
N SER A 178 -14.47 -12.91 0.30
CA SER A 178 -14.30 -14.32 -0.05
C SER A 178 -13.46 -15.06 0.99
N SER A 179 -13.71 -16.37 1.15
CA SER A 179 -12.83 -17.23 1.94
C SER A 179 -11.43 -17.22 1.34
N SER A 180 -10.44 -16.80 2.13
CA SER A 180 -9.03 -16.81 1.74
C SER A 180 -8.66 -18.17 1.17
N THR A 181 -8.30 -18.22 -0.12
CA THR A 181 -7.68 -19.41 -0.68
C THR A 181 -6.27 -19.45 -0.10
N ARG A 182 -6.03 -20.37 0.83
CA ARG A 182 -4.69 -20.57 1.39
C ARG A 182 -3.75 -20.88 0.24
N LEU A 183 -2.63 -20.18 0.18
CA LEU A 183 -1.64 -20.38 -0.86
C LEU A 183 -0.87 -21.65 -0.50
N ASP A 184 -1.17 -22.74 -1.21
CA ASP A 184 -0.68 -24.06 -0.84
C ASP A 184 0.83 -24.26 -1.13
N ILE A 185 1.44 -23.29 -1.84
CA ILE A 185 2.85 -23.28 -2.21
C ILE A 185 3.75 -22.49 -1.24
N GLU A 186 3.23 -22.00 -0.10
CA GLU A 186 4.00 -21.17 0.85
C GLU A 186 5.29 -21.83 1.34
N HIS A 187 5.28 -23.15 1.51
CA HIS A 187 6.42 -23.92 1.98
C HIS A 187 7.53 -24.06 0.92
N LEU A 188 7.23 -23.73 -0.35
CA LEU A 188 8.19 -23.71 -1.44
C LEU A 188 8.84 -22.34 -1.61
N LEU A 189 8.33 -21.29 -0.96
CA LEU A 189 8.87 -19.94 -1.11
C LEU A 189 10.18 -19.77 -0.33
N ASP A 190 11.01 -18.86 -0.82
CA ASP A 190 12.22 -18.41 -0.13
C ASP A 190 11.89 -17.89 1.28
N THR A 191 12.73 -18.26 2.23
CA THR A 191 12.56 -17.89 3.66
C THR A 191 13.22 -16.56 4.01
N SER A 192 13.79 -15.85 3.04
CA SER A 192 14.37 -14.53 3.30
C SER A 192 13.34 -13.57 3.88
N PRO A 193 13.78 -12.58 4.68
CA PRO A 193 12.88 -11.59 5.27
C PRO A 193 12.07 -10.80 4.22
N ILE A 194 12.67 -10.55 3.05
CA ILE A 194 12.03 -9.82 1.95
C ILE A 194 10.85 -10.63 1.40
N THR A 195 11.10 -11.88 1.01
CA THR A 195 10.06 -12.78 0.47
C THR A 195 8.96 -13.01 1.50
N THR A 196 9.33 -13.25 2.76
CA THR A 196 8.36 -13.41 3.86
C THR A 196 7.48 -12.17 4.00
N ARG A 197 8.05 -10.97 3.96
CA ARG A 197 7.28 -9.72 4.06
C ARG A 197 6.38 -9.52 2.84
N GLN A 198 6.84 -9.84 1.63
CA GLN A 198 6.01 -9.77 0.43
C GLN A 198 4.80 -10.72 0.54
N LEU A 199 5.01 -11.96 0.96
CA LEU A 199 3.95 -12.93 1.21
C LEU A 199 2.93 -12.40 2.24
N LEU A 200 3.41 -11.98 3.41
CA LEU A 200 2.54 -11.47 4.49
C LEU A 200 1.77 -10.21 4.06
N THR A 201 2.44 -9.29 3.35
CA THR A 201 1.80 -8.08 2.83
C THR A 201 0.71 -8.44 1.85
N THR A 202 0.99 -9.37 0.93
CA THR A 202 0.03 -9.81 -0.07
C THR A 202 -1.20 -10.44 0.58
N LYS A 203 -1.01 -11.32 1.56
CA LYS A 203 -2.11 -11.86 2.39
C LYS A 203 -2.89 -10.76 3.10
N LEU A 204 -2.20 -9.78 3.69
CA LEU A 204 -2.84 -8.68 4.41
C LEU A 204 -3.77 -7.88 3.48
N VAL A 205 -3.32 -7.59 2.26
CA VAL A 205 -4.12 -6.90 1.25
C VAL A 205 -5.36 -7.71 0.84
N GLN A 206 -5.25 -9.04 0.75
CA GLN A 206 -6.39 -9.91 0.42
C GLN A 206 -7.48 -9.88 1.50
N VAL A 207 -7.12 -9.73 2.77
CA VAL A 207 -8.08 -9.76 3.90
C VAL A 207 -8.49 -8.37 4.41
N THR A 208 -7.98 -7.30 3.81
CA THR A 208 -8.20 -5.91 4.25
C THR A 208 -8.76 -5.05 3.11
N PRO A 209 -9.80 -4.21 3.35
CA PRO A 209 -10.24 -3.23 2.36
C PRO A 209 -9.24 -2.05 2.26
N ILE A 210 -8.05 -2.29 1.70
CA ILE A 210 -6.91 -1.37 1.73
C ILE A 210 -7.24 0.00 1.13
N ARG A 211 -7.95 0.07 -0.01
CA ARG A 211 -8.37 1.36 -0.60
C ARG A 211 -9.24 2.17 0.36
N ALA A 212 -10.19 1.53 1.05
CA ALA A 212 -11.03 2.20 2.04
C ALA A 212 -10.22 2.63 3.28
N LEU A 213 -9.31 1.78 3.75
CA LEU A 213 -8.39 2.09 4.85
C LEU A 213 -7.55 3.34 4.55
N LEU A 214 -6.94 3.38 3.37
CA LEU A 214 -6.13 4.50 2.90
C LEU A 214 -6.96 5.76 2.70
N ALA A 215 -8.15 5.66 2.08
CA ALA A 215 -9.02 6.82 1.91
C ALA A 215 -9.41 7.46 3.24
N VAL A 216 -9.70 6.67 4.28
CA VAL A 216 -10.08 7.19 5.60
C VAL A 216 -8.88 7.79 6.33
N SER A 217 -7.73 7.11 6.34
CA SER A 217 -6.51 7.61 6.99
C SER A 217 -5.91 8.81 6.25
N GLY A 218 -6.10 8.88 4.93
CA GLY A 218 -5.66 9.95 4.05
C GLY A 218 -6.67 11.10 3.90
N GLU A 219 -7.85 11.01 4.53
CA GLU A 219 -8.94 12.00 4.43
C GLU A 219 -9.39 12.28 2.99
N SER A 220 -9.89 11.25 2.29
CA SER A 220 -10.26 11.21 0.86
C SER A 220 -9.10 11.09 -0.13
N TRP A 221 -7.90 10.75 0.35
CA TRP A 221 -6.75 10.45 -0.50
C TRP A 221 -6.31 8.99 -0.32
N ILE A 222 -6.15 8.29 -1.44
CA ILE A 222 -5.53 6.97 -1.53
C ILE A 222 -4.13 7.20 -2.09
N LEU A 223 -3.16 7.37 -1.19
CA LEU A 223 -1.79 7.78 -1.57
C LEU A 223 -1.82 9.08 -2.41
N SER A 224 -1.43 9.04 -3.68
CA SER A 224 -1.42 10.18 -4.61
C SER A 224 -2.73 10.34 -5.43
N GLU A 225 -3.75 9.54 -5.16
CA GLU A 225 -5.05 9.55 -5.82
C GLU A 225 -6.12 10.17 -4.91
N LYS A 226 -6.88 11.16 -5.40
CA LYS A 226 -8.01 11.72 -4.66
C LYS A 226 -9.27 10.95 -5.01
N VAL A 227 -10.06 10.57 -4.00
CA VAL A 227 -11.37 9.94 -4.20
C VAL A 227 -12.28 10.91 -4.99
N PRO A 228 -12.87 10.49 -6.13
CA PRO A 228 -13.54 11.40 -7.06
C PRO A 228 -14.74 12.16 -6.46
N SER A 229 -15.53 11.50 -5.62
CA SER A 229 -16.74 12.07 -5.05
C SER A 229 -16.88 11.86 -3.53
N ALA A 230 -17.66 12.74 -2.88
CA ALA A 230 -17.99 12.60 -1.47
C ALA A 230 -18.85 11.35 -1.18
N GLN A 231 -19.64 10.92 -2.16
CA GLN A 231 -20.45 9.69 -2.08
C GLN A 231 -19.53 8.47 -2.04
N ASP A 232 -18.53 8.40 -2.92
CA ASP A 232 -17.56 7.30 -2.95
C ASP A 232 -16.75 7.25 -1.66
N PHE A 233 -16.34 8.41 -1.14
CA PHE A 233 -15.65 8.48 0.15
C PHE A 233 -16.52 8.01 1.31
N THR A 234 -17.82 8.32 1.27
CA THR A 234 -18.79 7.84 2.26
C THR A 234 -18.99 6.33 2.15
N ALA A 235 -19.04 5.80 0.93
CA ALA A 235 -19.10 4.35 0.69
C ALA A 235 -17.86 3.66 1.25
N MET A 236 -16.65 4.19 1.01
CA MET A 236 -15.41 3.66 1.58
C MET A 236 -15.40 3.67 3.11
N LYS A 237 -15.88 4.75 3.75
CA LYS A 237 -16.05 4.77 5.22
C LYS A 237 -17.00 3.68 5.69
N THR A 238 -18.13 3.49 5.01
CA THR A 238 -19.10 2.45 5.34
C THR A 238 -18.50 1.05 5.17
N THR A 239 -17.75 0.81 4.10
CA THR A 239 -17.00 -0.44 3.89
C THR A 239 -16.02 -0.71 5.03
N LEU A 240 -15.20 0.28 5.39
CA LEU A 240 -14.20 0.13 6.45
C LEU A 240 -14.87 -0.12 7.81
N ARG A 241 -15.93 0.62 8.14
CA ARG A 241 -16.75 0.35 9.35
C ARG A 241 -17.30 -1.05 9.35
N GLY A 242 -17.95 -1.46 8.26
CA GLY A 242 -18.54 -2.79 8.12
C GLY A 242 -17.53 -3.89 8.37
N TRP A 243 -16.32 -3.76 7.82
CA TRP A 243 -15.20 -4.66 8.07
C TRP A 243 -14.72 -4.62 9.53
N LEU A 244 -14.51 -3.44 10.12
CA LEU A 244 -14.09 -3.28 11.52
C LEU A 244 -15.09 -3.85 12.53
N LEU A 245 -16.39 -3.69 12.28
CA LEU A 245 -17.44 -4.21 13.15
C LEU A 245 -17.39 -5.74 13.27
N GLN A 246 -16.85 -6.45 12.27
CA GLN A 246 -16.73 -7.91 12.25
C GLN A 246 -15.80 -8.44 13.34
N LEU A 247 -14.83 -7.63 13.81
CA LEU A 247 -13.87 -8.04 14.85
C LEU A 247 -14.58 -8.47 16.14
N TRP A 248 -15.71 -7.83 16.43
CA TRP A 248 -16.50 -8.04 17.65
C TRP A 248 -17.87 -8.65 17.37
N SER A 249 -18.12 -9.10 16.13
CA SER A 249 -19.36 -9.80 15.81
C SER A 249 -19.29 -11.20 16.40
N THR A 250 -20.31 -11.57 17.19
CA THR A 250 -20.50 -12.93 17.71
C THR A 250 -21.28 -13.82 16.75
N SER A 251 -21.73 -13.27 15.61
CA SER A 251 -22.55 -13.99 14.63
C SER A 251 -21.76 -15.08 13.90
N ALA A 252 -22.38 -16.26 13.78
CA ALA A 252 -21.81 -17.52 13.30
C ALA A 252 -21.45 -17.57 11.79
N THR A 253 -21.47 -16.46 11.06
CA THR A 253 -20.91 -16.37 9.70
C THR A 253 -19.38 -16.42 9.75
N LYS A 254 -18.85 -17.64 9.92
CA LYS A 254 -17.43 -17.96 10.15
C LYS A 254 -16.47 -17.28 9.17
N ALA A 255 -16.84 -17.13 7.90
CA ALA A 255 -15.92 -16.60 6.88
C ALA A 255 -15.56 -15.12 7.07
N SER A 256 -16.52 -14.26 7.42
CA SER A 256 -16.29 -12.81 7.50
C SER A 256 -15.52 -12.42 8.77
N THR A 257 -15.82 -13.06 9.90
CA THR A 257 -15.08 -12.84 11.15
C THR A 257 -13.62 -13.28 11.06
N VAL A 258 -13.30 -14.19 10.13
CA VAL A 258 -11.93 -14.68 9.92
C VAL A 258 -11.07 -13.60 9.26
N ALA A 259 -11.58 -12.83 8.31
CA ALA A 259 -10.77 -11.87 7.55
C ALA A 259 -10.10 -10.79 8.43
N ILE A 260 -10.86 -10.12 9.31
CA ILE A 260 -10.28 -9.08 10.17
C ILE A 260 -9.37 -9.63 11.28
N LYS A 261 -9.66 -10.83 11.80
CA LYS A 261 -8.78 -11.49 12.78
C LYS A 261 -7.47 -11.92 12.14
N GLU A 262 -7.54 -12.42 10.90
CA GLU A 262 -6.36 -12.74 10.11
C GLU A 262 -5.57 -11.46 9.77
N ALA A 263 -6.25 -10.36 9.40
CA ALA A 263 -5.61 -9.07 9.15
C ALA A 263 -4.87 -8.54 10.39
N LEU A 264 -5.47 -8.66 11.58
CA LEU A 264 -4.84 -8.31 12.85
C LEU A 264 -3.57 -9.14 13.09
N LYS A 265 -3.66 -10.46 12.91
CA LYS A 265 -2.52 -11.37 13.07
C LYS A 265 -1.40 -11.06 12.08
N LEU A 266 -1.72 -10.98 10.80
CA LEU A 266 -0.77 -10.64 9.73
C LEU A 266 -0.11 -9.29 9.97
N SER A 267 -0.86 -8.29 10.44
CA SER A 267 -0.32 -6.97 10.78
C SER A 267 0.71 -7.06 11.90
N ILE A 268 0.42 -7.82 12.97
CA ILE A 268 1.36 -8.04 14.07
C ILE A 268 2.61 -8.78 13.56
N ASP A 269 2.45 -9.83 12.77
CA ASP A 269 3.56 -10.62 12.22
C ASP A 269 4.49 -9.76 11.34
N ILE A 270 3.92 -8.94 10.44
CA ILE A 270 4.69 -8.00 9.59
C ILE A 270 5.51 -7.03 10.45
N LEU A 271 4.88 -6.43 11.46
CA LEU A 271 5.52 -5.41 12.30
C LEU A 271 6.58 -6.01 13.23
N GLN A 272 6.33 -7.21 13.77
CA GLN A 272 7.31 -7.95 14.58
C GLN A 272 8.51 -8.38 13.74
N ASN A 273 8.30 -8.87 12.51
CA ASN A 273 9.40 -9.20 11.60
C ASN A 273 10.21 -7.96 11.24
N ALA A 274 9.55 -6.84 10.94
CA ALA A 274 10.25 -5.59 10.67
C ALA A 274 11.05 -5.07 11.88
N LEU A 275 10.56 -5.23 13.12
CA LEU A 275 11.30 -4.91 14.34
C LEU A 275 12.56 -5.78 14.50
N LYS A 276 12.45 -7.10 14.27
CA LYS A 276 13.60 -8.02 14.33
C LYS A 276 14.65 -7.67 13.28
N GLU A 277 14.22 -7.35 12.06
CA GLU A 277 15.11 -6.97 10.97
C GLU A 277 15.82 -5.64 11.21
N GLN A 278 15.28 -4.74 12.02
CA GLN A 278 15.93 -3.45 12.28
C GLN A 278 17.31 -3.59 12.94
N GLN A 279 17.58 -4.74 13.55
CA GLN A 279 18.88 -5.06 14.14
C GLN A 279 19.95 -5.38 13.08
N ASN A 280 19.52 -5.67 11.85
CA ASN A 280 20.39 -5.95 10.71
C ASN A 280 20.34 -4.74 9.75
N SER A 281 21.46 -4.40 9.11
CA SER A 281 21.57 -3.23 8.23
C SER A 281 20.35 -3.06 7.30
N ILE A 282 19.73 -1.89 7.33
CA ILE A 282 18.46 -1.61 6.64
C ILE A 282 18.70 -1.52 5.12
N THR A 283 18.42 -2.59 4.38
CA THR A 283 18.16 -2.49 2.94
C THR A 283 16.66 -2.28 2.74
N LEU A 284 16.26 -1.01 2.58
CA LEU A 284 14.89 -0.66 2.20
C LEU A 284 14.66 -1.07 0.74
N ASP A 285 14.14 -2.28 0.55
CA ASP A 285 13.72 -2.78 -0.74
C ASP A 285 12.41 -2.10 -1.21
N TRP A 286 12.28 -1.93 -2.52
CA TRP A 286 11.25 -1.14 -3.17
C TRP A 286 9.86 -1.66 -2.83
N GLY A 287 8.99 -0.78 -2.34
CA GLY A 287 7.61 -1.13 -1.99
C GLY A 287 7.41 -1.93 -0.70
N THR A 288 8.45 -2.56 -0.12
CA THR A 288 8.32 -3.36 1.11
C THR A 288 7.88 -2.53 2.33
N GLY A 289 8.20 -1.23 2.35
CA GLY A 289 7.72 -0.29 3.36
C GLY A 289 6.19 -0.13 3.37
N MET A 290 5.53 -0.36 2.23
CA MET A 290 4.06 -0.25 2.14
C MET A 290 3.36 -1.31 2.99
N GLY A 291 3.90 -2.53 3.07
CA GLY A 291 3.36 -3.57 3.94
C GLY A 291 3.39 -3.18 5.42
N ILE A 292 4.50 -2.58 5.88
CA ILE A 292 4.66 -2.05 7.24
C ILE A 292 3.63 -0.93 7.50
N TYR A 293 3.47 -0.03 6.53
CA TYR A 293 2.48 1.05 6.63
C TYR A 293 1.05 0.51 6.72
N PHE A 294 0.67 -0.43 5.85
CA PHE A 294 -0.66 -1.04 5.86
C PHE A 294 -0.95 -1.76 7.18
N ALA A 295 0.00 -2.55 7.67
CA ALA A 295 -0.11 -3.25 8.95
C ALA A 295 -0.34 -2.27 10.12
N ALA A 296 0.39 -1.15 10.13
CA ALA A 296 0.20 -0.12 11.15
C ALA A 296 -1.15 0.59 11.03
N LEU A 297 -1.63 0.85 9.82
CA LEU A 297 -2.97 1.42 9.61
C LEU A 297 -4.07 0.48 10.07
N VAL A 298 -3.93 -0.84 9.90
CA VAL A 298 -4.90 -1.82 10.41
C VAL A 298 -4.99 -1.73 11.93
N LEU A 299 -3.86 -1.76 12.63
CA LEU A 299 -3.83 -1.63 14.10
C LEU A 299 -4.36 -0.27 14.58
N TRP A 300 -4.06 0.81 13.86
CA TRP A 300 -4.62 2.12 14.12
C TRP A 300 -6.14 2.15 13.97
N ALA A 301 -6.69 1.58 12.89
CA ALA A 301 -8.13 1.56 12.64
C ALA A 301 -8.88 0.75 13.71
N ILE A 302 -8.33 -0.41 14.10
CA ILE A 302 -8.86 -1.23 15.20
C ILE A 302 -8.86 -0.44 16.52
N THR A 303 -7.73 0.19 16.86
CA THR A 303 -7.59 0.97 18.10
C THR A 303 -8.54 2.18 18.12
N THR A 304 -8.68 2.87 16.98
CA THR A 304 -9.60 4.01 16.82
C THR A 304 -11.04 3.57 17.03
N THR A 305 -11.44 2.45 16.43
CA THR A 305 -12.81 1.91 16.54
C THR A 305 -13.12 1.41 17.94
N ALA A 306 -12.16 0.77 18.61
CA ALA A 306 -12.27 0.42 20.03
C ALA A 306 -12.53 1.67 20.89
N ASN A 307 -11.79 2.75 20.64
CA ASN A 307 -11.98 4.02 21.35
C ASN A 307 -13.34 4.67 21.06
N THR A 308 -13.81 4.68 19.80
CA THR A 308 -15.11 5.28 19.46
C THR A 308 -16.27 4.51 20.08
N ARG A 309 -16.18 3.17 20.14
CA ARG A 309 -17.15 2.31 20.80
C ARG A 309 -17.25 2.55 22.30
N ILE A 310 -16.12 2.67 23.01
CA ILE A 310 -16.10 2.92 24.46
C ILE A 310 -16.63 4.33 24.80
N LYS A 311 -16.35 5.33 23.96
CA LYS A 311 -16.74 6.72 24.21
C LYS A 311 -18.16 7.09 23.74
N GLY A 312 -18.82 6.26 22.91
CA GLY A 312 -20.23 6.45 22.56
C GLY A 312 -21.17 5.99 23.69
N PRO A 313 -22.47 6.32 23.70
CA PRO A 313 -23.19 7.51 23.28
C PRO A 313 -23.33 8.53 24.45
N GLN A 314 -22.29 8.75 25.27
CA GLN A 314 -22.39 9.67 26.42
C GLN A 314 -22.62 11.15 26.06
N LYS A 315 -22.54 11.53 24.78
CA LYS A 315 -22.65 12.94 24.34
C LYS A 315 -24.03 13.39 23.87
N THR A 316 -25.06 12.54 23.82
CA THR A 316 -26.37 12.95 23.28
C THR A 316 -27.40 13.40 24.33
N THR A 317 -27.15 13.21 25.64
CA THR A 317 -28.14 13.52 26.69
C THR A 317 -27.99 14.91 27.31
N GLN A 318 -27.07 15.75 26.83
CA GLN A 318 -27.01 17.16 27.22
C GLN A 318 -27.29 18.05 26.01
N GLN A 319 -28.47 17.88 25.40
CA GLN A 319 -29.12 19.04 24.77
C GLN A 319 -29.59 19.94 25.92
N PRO A 320 -29.11 21.19 26.03
CA PRO A 320 -29.76 22.17 26.88
C PRO A 320 -31.20 22.27 26.37
N LEU A 321 -32.17 22.08 27.27
CA LEU A 321 -33.57 22.39 27.04
C LEU A 321 -33.65 23.82 26.50
N ARG A 322 -33.69 23.96 25.17
CA ARG A 322 -33.97 25.24 24.53
C ARG A 322 -35.45 25.50 24.81
N PRO A 323 -35.82 26.59 25.49
CA PRO A 323 -37.22 26.90 25.74
C PRO A 323 -37.92 27.04 24.39
N GLN A 324 -38.99 26.27 24.19
CA GLN A 324 -39.90 26.43 23.07
C GLN A 324 -40.47 27.86 23.10
N SER A 325 -39.94 28.75 22.29
CA SER A 325 -40.63 30.00 21.96
C SER A 325 -41.74 29.68 20.98
N GLN A 326 -42.96 29.56 21.50
CA GLN A 326 -44.18 29.56 20.70
C GLN A 326 -44.32 30.91 20.00
N SER A 327 -44.56 30.91 18.69
CA SER A 327 -45.20 32.02 17.99
C SER A 327 -45.91 31.51 16.74
N PRO A 328 -46.99 32.20 16.31
CA PRO A 328 -48.13 31.57 15.68
C PRO A 328 -48.14 31.73 14.15
N LEU A 329 -48.81 30.77 13.51
CA LEU A 329 -49.44 30.86 12.18
C LEU A 329 -50.27 32.16 12.03
N PRO A 330 -50.44 32.73 10.81
CA PRO A 330 -51.52 32.19 9.96
C PRO A 330 -51.42 32.39 8.42
N PHE A 331 -52.39 31.72 7.78
CA PHE A 331 -53.04 31.92 6.48
C PHE A 331 -52.56 31.15 5.24
N ALA A 332 -53.50 30.29 4.81
CA ALA A 332 -53.65 29.70 3.50
C ALA A 332 -54.20 30.73 2.49
N THR A 333 -53.87 30.57 1.20
CA THR A 333 -54.79 30.58 0.03
C THR A 333 -53.97 30.55 -1.27
N GLY A 334 -54.47 29.86 -2.30
CA GLY A 334 -54.17 30.20 -3.69
C GLY A 334 -53.64 29.09 -4.60
N SER A 335 -54.57 28.43 -5.28
CA SER A 335 -54.49 27.62 -6.50
C SER A 335 -53.62 28.14 -7.68
N SER A 336 -52.86 27.22 -8.31
CA SER A 336 -52.70 26.86 -9.76
C SER A 336 -52.59 27.94 -10.89
N PRO A 337 -52.20 27.61 -12.15
CA PRO A 337 -51.22 26.65 -12.69
C PRO A 337 -50.27 27.23 -13.80
N SER A 338 -49.30 26.42 -14.27
CA SER A 338 -48.76 26.29 -15.65
C SER A 338 -48.28 27.52 -16.46
N VAL A 339 -46.99 27.58 -16.83
CA VAL A 339 -46.51 27.83 -18.22
C VAL A 339 -45.14 27.14 -18.46
N ALA A 340 -44.97 26.63 -19.68
CA ALA A 340 -43.89 25.81 -20.23
C ALA A 340 -42.63 26.61 -20.71
N PRO A 341 -41.61 25.95 -21.30
CA PRO A 341 -40.25 26.48 -21.43
C PRO A 341 -39.96 27.19 -22.76
N THR A 342 -38.89 27.97 -22.82
CA THR A 342 -38.30 28.46 -24.07
C THR A 342 -36.82 28.10 -24.17
N PRO A 343 -36.37 27.53 -25.30
CA PRO A 343 -34.97 27.29 -25.62
C PRO A 343 -34.40 28.41 -26.48
N ILE A 344 -33.11 28.75 -26.33
CA ILE A 344 -32.35 29.44 -27.39
C ILE A 344 -30.98 28.78 -27.51
N GLN A 345 -30.77 28.22 -28.69
CA GLN A 345 -29.49 27.74 -29.21
C GLN A 345 -28.64 28.90 -29.76
N LEU A 346 -27.39 28.54 -30.08
CA LEU A 346 -26.51 29.07 -31.12
C LEU A 346 -25.40 30.04 -30.71
N LEU A 347 -24.19 29.47 -30.80
CA LEU A 347 -23.10 29.92 -31.68
C LEU A 347 -22.65 31.37 -31.52
N ASN A 348 -21.41 31.56 -31.04
CA ASN A 348 -20.33 31.93 -31.94
C ASN A 348 -19.01 32.27 -31.22
N GLN A 349 -17.98 31.60 -31.71
CA GLN A 349 -16.72 32.20 -32.15
C GLN A 349 -15.73 32.70 -31.09
N PHE A 350 -14.70 31.88 -30.92
CA PHE A 350 -13.36 32.29 -30.53
C PHE A 350 -12.73 33.21 -31.58
N PRO A 351 -11.98 34.22 -31.12
CA PRO A 351 -10.73 34.58 -31.77
C PRO A 351 -9.53 34.34 -30.85
N ARG A 352 -8.44 33.90 -31.49
CA ARG A 352 -7.09 33.75 -30.98
C ARG A 352 -6.38 35.12 -30.84
N HIS A 353 -5.33 35.09 -30.01
CA HIS A 353 -4.13 35.97 -29.92
C HIS A 353 -4.15 37.08 -28.84
N PRO A 354 -2.98 37.57 -28.41
CA PRO A 354 -1.79 36.90 -27.87
C PRO A 354 -1.34 37.58 -26.53
N PRO A 355 -0.23 37.18 -25.87
CA PRO A 355 0.12 37.72 -24.55
C PRO A 355 0.99 38.97 -24.65
N SER A 356 0.67 39.98 -23.83
CA SER A 356 1.58 41.11 -23.57
C SER A 356 1.53 41.52 -22.10
N VAL A 357 2.63 41.17 -21.42
CA VAL A 357 3.39 41.96 -20.44
C VAL A 357 2.80 43.32 -20.10
N THR A 358 2.58 43.61 -18.80
CA THR A 358 3.24 44.71 -18.06
C THR A 358 2.69 44.92 -16.64
N SER A 359 3.65 45.22 -15.75
CA SER A 359 3.62 46.15 -14.62
C SER A 359 2.59 45.98 -13.48
N SER A 360 3.16 45.68 -12.31
CA SER A 360 2.79 46.17 -10.98
C SER A 360 2.36 47.65 -10.99
N PRO A 361 1.47 48.06 -10.06
CA PRO A 361 2.00 48.92 -9.01
C PRO A 361 1.43 48.69 -7.60
N THR A 362 2.30 49.10 -6.69
CA THR A 362 2.23 49.40 -5.26
C THR A 362 0.96 50.07 -4.69
N GLN A 363 0.65 49.64 -3.45
CA GLN A 363 0.05 50.36 -2.29
C GLN A 363 -1.48 50.63 -2.29
N PRO A 364 -2.13 50.94 -1.13
CA PRO A 364 -1.61 51.20 0.23
C PRO A 364 -2.33 50.46 1.40
N HIS A 365 -1.76 50.68 2.59
CA HIS A 365 -2.29 50.43 3.93
C HIS A 365 -3.78 50.75 4.11
N ASN A 366 -4.49 49.87 4.81
CA ASN A 366 -5.76 50.20 5.44
C ASN A 366 -5.76 49.75 6.90
N ILE A 367 -5.88 50.74 7.79
CA ILE A 367 -6.02 50.59 9.25
C ILE A 367 -7.53 50.49 9.53
N GLY A 368 -7.95 49.45 10.23
CA GLY A 368 -9.35 49.21 10.62
C GLY A 368 -9.46 48.36 11.89
N PRO A 369 -10.58 48.46 12.64
CA PRO A 369 -10.53 48.68 14.09
C PRO A 369 -10.62 47.41 14.95
N LEU A 370 -10.21 47.60 16.21
CA LEU A 370 -10.32 46.69 17.35
C LEU A 370 -11.66 45.94 17.41
N GLN A 371 -11.58 44.61 17.31
CA GLN A 371 -12.69 43.70 17.59
C GLN A 371 -12.48 43.07 18.96
N SER A 372 -13.42 43.33 19.87
CA SER A 372 -13.49 42.82 21.24
C SER A 372 -13.54 41.30 21.27
N ARG A 373 -12.57 40.71 21.97
CA ARG A 373 -12.40 39.27 22.16
C ARG A 373 -13.36 38.77 23.24
N GLU A 374 -14.45 38.15 22.81
CA GLU A 374 -15.31 37.34 23.69
C GLU A 374 -14.59 36.06 24.12
N THR A 375 -14.53 35.84 25.42
CA THR A 375 -13.99 34.66 26.09
C THR A 375 -14.88 33.46 25.84
N SER A 376 -14.50 32.62 24.87
CA SER A 376 -15.06 31.27 24.72
C SER A 376 -14.55 30.33 25.82
N PRO A 377 -15.37 29.34 26.24
CA PRO A 377 -15.05 28.44 27.34
C PRO A 377 -13.91 27.47 26.98
N ALA A 378 -13.13 27.14 27.99
CA ALA A 378 -11.94 26.30 27.91
C ALA A 378 -12.20 24.99 27.15
N SER A 379 -11.52 24.84 26.01
CA SER A 379 -11.31 23.56 25.34
C SER A 379 -10.56 22.60 26.28
N PRO A 380 -10.88 21.29 26.28
CA PRO A 380 -10.14 20.30 27.07
C PRO A 380 -8.65 20.30 26.66
N PRO A 381 -7.74 19.94 27.58
CA PRO A 381 -6.30 20.00 27.33
C PRO A 381 -5.96 19.19 26.09
N SER A 382 -5.46 19.86 25.04
CA SER A 382 -4.72 19.19 23.99
C SER A 382 -3.58 18.46 24.66
N ILE A 383 -3.47 17.16 24.43
CA ILE A 383 -2.27 16.40 24.81
C ILE A 383 -1.11 17.14 24.16
N ASP A 384 -0.27 17.79 24.97
CA ASP A 384 0.98 18.38 24.49
C ASP A 384 1.84 17.23 23.96
N CYS A 385 1.71 16.93 22.66
CA CYS A 385 2.48 15.93 21.93
C CYS A 385 3.99 16.24 21.90
N ASN A 386 4.46 17.22 22.67
CA ASN A 386 5.83 17.71 22.69
C ASN A 386 6.73 17.00 23.72
N THR A 387 6.20 16.11 24.55
CA THR A 387 7.08 15.17 25.28
C THR A 387 7.60 14.14 24.28
N LEU A 388 8.67 14.49 23.57
CA LEU A 388 9.32 13.63 22.59
C LEU A 388 9.74 12.34 23.29
N LEU A 389 9.01 11.25 23.03
CA LEU A 389 9.38 9.92 23.49
C LEU A 389 10.76 9.58 22.91
N SER A 390 11.67 9.08 23.75
CA SER A 390 12.96 8.58 23.27
C SER A 390 12.73 7.41 22.32
N HIS A 391 13.66 7.18 21.38
CA HIS A 391 13.53 6.06 20.45
C HIS A 391 13.43 4.73 21.22
N ALA A 392 14.20 4.55 22.30
CA ALA A 392 14.10 3.36 23.14
C ALA A 392 12.68 3.17 23.71
N GLN A 393 12.07 4.26 24.20
CA GLN A 393 10.70 4.22 24.72
C GLN A 393 9.68 3.89 23.62
N ILE A 394 9.84 4.48 22.43
CA ILE A 394 9.02 4.19 21.25
C ILE A 394 9.10 2.69 20.92
N THR A 395 10.31 2.13 20.85
CA THR A 395 10.54 0.71 20.55
C THR A 395 9.93 -0.20 21.63
N ILE A 396 10.19 0.08 22.91
CA ILE A 396 9.67 -0.71 24.05
C ILE A 396 8.13 -0.71 24.06
N ASN A 397 7.52 0.46 23.89
CA ASN A 397 6.07 0.58 23.83
C ASN A 397 5.49 -0.17 22.63
N THR A 398 6.16 -0.11 21.49
CA THR A 398 5.74 -0.81 20.27
C THR A 398 5.79 -2.32 20.46
N ILE A 399 6.90 -2.86 20.97
CA ILE A 399 7.05 -4.30 21.27
C ILE A 399 5.97 -4.76 22.25
N THR A 400 5.78 -3.99 23.32
CA THR A 400 4.77 -4.28 24.36
C THR A 400 3.36 -4.23 23.82
N PHE A 401 3.05 -3.30 22.91
CA PHE A 401 1.76 -3.20 22.26
C PHE A 401 1.50 -4.40 21.34
N LEU A 402 2.47 -4.74 20.50
CA LEU A 402 2.34 -5.86 19.55
C LEU A 402 2.21 -7.22 20.27
N SER A 403 2.83 -7.38 21.44
CA SER A 403 2.73 -8.63 22.20
C SER A 403 1.37 -8.82 22.88
N THR A 404 0.64 -7.75 23.20
CA THR A 404 -0.69 -7.84 23.83
C THR A 404 -1.85 -7.61 22.86
N ALA A 405 -1.63 -6.94 21.73
CA ALA A 405 -2.70 -6.54 20.80
C ALA A 405 -3.57 -7.72 20.33
N LEU A 406 -2.99 -8.90 20.07
CA LEU A 406 -3.77 -10.07 19.67
C LEU A 406 -4.72 -10.55 20.78
N LEU A 407 -4.29 -10.48 22.04
CA LEU A 407 -5.12 -10.84 23.21
C LEU A 407 -6.16 -9.76 23.50
N ASP A 408 -5.75 -8.49 23.42
CA ASP A 408 -6.61 -7.34 23.72
C ASP A 408 -7.77 -7.21 22.71
N PHE A 409 -7.52 -7.52 21.43
CA PHE A 409 -8.51 -7.36 20.36
C PHE A 409 -9.10 -8.68 19.82
N GLY A 410 -8.43 -9.82 20.00
CA GLY A 410 -8.81 -11.08 19.37
C GLY A 410 -9.83 -11.93 20.14
N SER A 411 -9.94 -11.75 21.46
CA SER A 411 -10.87 -12.49 22.31
C SER A 411 -12.16 -11.72 22.57
N SER A 412 -13.30 -12.38 22.39
CA SER A 412 -14.62 -11.82 22.72
C SER A 412 -14.75 -11.48 24.21
N ASP A 413 -14.06 -12.22 25.08
CA ASP A 413 -14.08 -12.00 26.53
C ASP A 413 -13.29 -10.74 26.93
N SER A 414 -12.31 -10.33 26.12
CA SER A 414 -11.51 -9.12 26.34
C SER A 414 -12.32 -7.83 26.20
N LEU A 415 -13.52 -7.86 25.59
CA LEU A 415 -14.39 -6.70 25.47
C LEU A 415 -14.79 -6.08 26.82
N ALA A 416 -14.93 -6.90 27.86
CA ALA A 416 -15.25 -6.42 29.21
C ALA A 416 -14.08 -5.66 29.87
N GLN A 417 -12.84 -6.01 29.52
CA GLN A 417 -11.62 -5.40 30.06
C GLN A 417 -11.06 -4.27 29.20
N LEU A 418 -11.55 -4.15 27.97
CA LEU A 418 -11.12 -3.14 27.00
C LEU A 418 -11.10 -1.70 27.56
N PRO A 419 -12.05 -1.24 28.40
CA PRO A 419 -11.99 0.10 28.98
C PRO A 419 -10.74 0.35 29.85
N LEU A 420 -10.28 -0.64 30.63
CA LEU A 420 -9.09 -0.50 31.47
C LEU A 420 -7.81 -0.44 30.63
N ASN A 421 -7.77 -1.19 29.53
CA ASN A 421 -6.59 -1.30 28.68
C ASN A 421 -6.56 -0.27 27.54
N LEU A 422 -7.62 0.51 27.33
CA LEU A 422 -7.71 1.41 26.17
C LEU A 422 -6.59 2.46 26.15
N ALA A 423 -6.29 3.08 27.29
CA ALA A 423 -5.23 4.09 27.37
C ALA A 423 -3.85 3.51 27.03
N ARG A 424 -3.60 2.27 27.45
CA ARG A 424 -2.38 1.51 27.11
C ARG A 424 -2.33 1.20 25.61
N CYS A 425 -3.44 0.72 25.03
CA CYS A 425 -3.53 0.45 23.59
C CYS A 425 -3.29 1.70 22.76
N GLN A 426 -3.84 2.85 23.18
CA GLN A 426 -3.62 4.13 22.53
C GLN A 426 -2.15 4.55 22.57
N THR A 427 -1.53 4.50 23.75
CA THR A 427 -0.11 4.85 23.93
C THR A 427 0.81 3.94 23.11
N GLY A 428 0.51 2.64 23.11
CA GLY A 428 1.20 1.63 22.32
C GLY A 428 1.07 1.89 20.81
N CYS A 429 -0.15 2.17 20.35
CA CYS A 429 -0.43 2.43 18.94
C CYS A 429 0.18 3.76 18.46
N ILE A 430 0.19 4.83 19.27
CA ILE A 430 0.95 6.07 18.98
C ILE A 430 2.44 5.76 18.82
N SER A 431 3.01 4.98 19.76
CA SER A 431 4.42 4.60 19.69
C SER A 431 4.72 3.80 18.42
N LEU A 432 3.84 2.86 18.05
CA LEU A 432 3.94 2.11 16.80
C LEU A 432 3.92 3.03 15.58
N LEU A 433 3.00 3.97 15.48
CA LEU A 433 2.89 4.89 14.33
C LEU A 433 4.14 5.78 14.22
N LEU A 434 4.67 6.25 15.35
CA LEU A 434 5.94 6.99 15.40
C LEU A 434 7.11 6.12 14.95
N TRP A 435 7.18 4.87 15.41
CA TRP A 435 8.20 3.91 15.00
C TRP A 435 8.16 3.65 13.48
N VAL A 436 6.97 3.39 12.93
CA VAL A 436 6.81 3.19 11.48
C VAL A 436 7.22 4.42 10.71
N LYS A 437 6.84 5.62 11.17
CA LYS A 437 7.26 6.88 10.54
C LYS A 437 8.78 7.01 10.49
N LEU A 438 9.48 6.76 11.60
CA LEU A 438 10.93 6.80 11.68
C LEU A 438 11.58 5.78 10.74
N ARG A 439 11.05 4.55 10.73
CA ARG A 439 11.53 3.47 9.87
C ARG A 439 11.37 3.79 8.39
N LEU A 440 10.20 4.30 7.98
CA LEU A 440 9.95 4.69 6.59
C LEU A 440 10.83 5.85 6.15
N ARG A 441 11.30 6.68 7.09
CA ARG A 441 12.29 7.74 6.83
C ARG A 441 13.73 7.22 6.67
N GLY A 442 13.97 5.93 6.93
CA GLY A 442 15.32 5.36 6.91
C GLY A 442 16.22 5.88 8.03
N VAL A 443 15.64 6.37 9.13
CA VAL A 443 16.42 6.85 10.28
C VAL A 443 17.10 5.65 10.94
N SER A 444 18.42 5.64 10.95
CA SER A 444 19.18 4.62 11.66
C SER A 444 18.95 4.75 13.16
N LEU A 445 18.76 3.60 13.81
CA LEU A 445 18.47 3.49 15.23
C LEU A 445 19.67 3.87 16.11
N GLU A 446 20.88 3.68 15.58
CA GLU A 446 22.13 3.81 16.33
C GLU A 446 22.66 5.25 16.35
N ASP A 447 22.23 6.09 15.40
CA ASP A 447 22.71 7.46 15.28
C ASP A 447 21.83 8.44 16.06
N GLN A 448 22.09 8.54 17.37
CA GLN A 448 21.43 9.52 18.24
C GLN A 448 21.76 10.98 17.85
N SER A 449 22.85 11.21 17.13
CA SER A 449 23.31 12.57 16.78
C SER A 449 22.52 13.17 15.61
N GLY A 450 22.06 12.35 14.66
CA GLY A 450 21.26 12.78 13.51
C GLY A 450 19.76 12.97 13.78
N MET A 451 19.30 12.77 15.03
CA MET A 451 17.86 12.69 15.31
C MET A 451 17.15 14.04 15.07
N ALA A 452 17.74 15.15 15.51
CA ALA A 452 17.13 16.49 15.32
C ALA A 452 16.98 16.85 13.84
N ASP A 453 17.93 16.43 13.00
CA ASP A 453 17.93 16.70 11.56
C ASP A 453 16.93 15.80 10.81
N ALA A 454 16.76 14.54 11.25
CA ALA A 454 15.79 13.61 10.65
C ALA A 454 14.32 14.03 10.84
N TRP A 455 14.00 14.74 11.92
CA TRP A 455 12.66 15.31 12.12
C TRP A 455 12.42 16.57 11.28
N THR A 456 13.49 17.29 10.92
CA THR A 456 13.43 18.60 10.26
C THR A 456 13.71 18.56 8.76
N ALA A 457 14.11 17.40 8.22
CA ALA A 457 14.28 17.18 6.79
C ALA A 457 13.07 17.73 6.01
N ARG A 458 13.34 18.66 5.07
CA ARG A 458 12.28 19.36 4.35
C ARG A 458 11.53 18.40 3.43
N PRO A 459 10.20 18.57 3.27
CA PRO A 459 9.44 17.85 2.25
C PRO A 459 10.09 18.01 0.87
N GLY A 460 10.47 16.89 0.22
CA GLY A 460 11.07 16.87 -1.12
C GLY A 460 12.58 16.57 -1.22
N GLU A 461 13.31 16.44 -0.10
CA GLU A 461 14.76 16.14 -0.13
C GLU A 461 15.13 14.65 0.01
N GLY A 462 14.23 13.77 0.49
CA GLY A 462 14.68 12.47 1.00
C GLY A 462 14.32 11.21 0.21
N LEU A 463 13.02 10.99 -0.09
CA LEU A 463 12.54 9.61 -0.26
C LEU A 463 11.53 9.38 -1.38
N GLY A 464 10.99 10.45 -1.97
CA GLY A 464 9.98 10.41 -3.04
C GLY A 464 8.56 10.69 -2.54
N GLU A 465 7.67 11.11 -3.45
CA GLU A 465 6.30 11.54 -3.13
C GLU A 465 5.49 10.47 -2.40
N LEU A 466 5.69 9.20 -2.75
CA LEU A 466 4.97 8.10 -2.12
C LEU A 466 5.27 8.02 -0.62
N LEU A 467 6.56 7.98 -0.25
CA LEU A 467 6.98 7.89 1.14
C LEU A 467 6.70 9.20 1.90
N ASP A 468 6.86 10.35 1.24
CA ASP A 468 6.50 11.65 1.81
C ASP A 468 4.99 11.73 2.10
N GLY A 469 4.15 11.26 1.18
CA GLY A 469 2.69 11.19 1.35
C GLY A 469 2.25 10.23 2.44
N VAL A 470 2.87 9.05 2.52
CA VAL A 470 2.64 8.06 3.57
C VAL A 470 3.04 8.60 4.94
N THR A 471 4.23 9.18 5.07
CA THR A 471 4.69 9.76 6.34
C THR A 471 3.86 10.98 6.74
N GLY A 472 3.43 11.81 5.79
CA GLY A 472 2.48 12.90 6.04
C GLY A 472 1.09 12.42 6.47
N SER A 473 0.61 11.28 5.97
CA SER A 473 -0.62 10.64 6.48
C SER A 473 -0.46 10.21 7.94
N LEU A 474 0.67 9.58 8.31
CA LEU A 474 0.94 9.21 9.70
C LEU A 474 1.00 10.44 10.62
N GLU A 475 1.59 11.54 10.17
CA GLU A 475 1.61 12.81 10.92
C GLU A 475 0.20 13.36 11.16
N ARG A 476 -0.66 13.36 10.14
CA ARG A 476 -2.07 13.77 10.29
C ARG A 476 -2.81 12.88 11.27
N ILE A 477 -2.59 11.57 11.23
CA ILE A 477 -3.18 10.62 12.18
C ILE A 477 -2.77 10.97 13.61
N LEU A 478 -1.47 11.15 13.83
CA LEU A 478 -0.91 11.49 15.14
C LEU A 478 -1.43 12.85 15.65
N GLY A 479 -1.54 13.86 14.79
CA GLY A 479 -2.02 15.19 15.16
C GLY A 479 -3.53 15.27 15.44
N LYS A 480 -4.35 14.50 14.71
CA LYS A 480 -5.81 14.49 14.88
C LYS A 480 -6.26 13.60 16.05
N GLY A 481 -5.45 12.62 16.43
CA GLY A 481 -5.75 11.69 17.53
C GLY A 481 -6.86 10.68 17.18
N TRP A 482 -7.67 10.30 18.18
CA TRP A 482 -8.57 9.13 18.10
C TRP A 482 -10.03 9.43 17.71
N SER A 483 -10.35 10.65 17.27
CA SER A 483 -11.74 11.08 17.03
C SER A 483 -11.92 11.74 15.67
N GLY A 484 -13.17 11.80 15.18
CA GLY A 484 -13.49 12.51 13.92
C GLY A 484 -13.10 11.79 12.62
N TRP A 485 -12.69 10.52 12.70
CA TRP A 485 -12.44 9.67 11.52
C TRP A 485 -13.73 9.14 10.89
N GLY A 486 -14.79 9.07 11.72
CA GLY A 486 -16.04 8.46 11.34
C GLY A 486 -15.82 7.00 11.00
N ILE A 487 -15.20 6.23 11.89
CA ILE A 487 -15.17 4.77 11.87
C ILE A 487 -15.45 4.19 13.25
#